data_AF-A0A7C1C445-F1
#
_entry.id   AF-A0A7C1C445-F1
#
_cell.length_a   1.000
_cell.length_b   1.000
_cell.length_c   1.000
_cell.angle_alpha   90.00
_cell.angle_beta   90.00
_cell.angle_gamma   90.00
#
_symmetry.space_group_name_H-M   'P 1'
#
loop_
_entity.id
_entity.type
_entity.pdbx_description
1 polymer ?
#
loop_
_entity_poly.entity_id
_entity_poly.type
_entity_poly.pdbx_seq_one_letter_code
_entity_poly.pdbx_strand_id
1 'polypeptide(L)'
;MTKLNSWIKAFRLRTLPLAMASIIMGSLLAIHDGTYRWMVIILAAVTTILLQVLSNLANDYGDSVKGTDNEGRLGPTRTVQGGEISHKQMKKAVIIFASLSLLSGVWLLYAAFGEKIGTALVFFFLGLAAIAAAIKYTIGKNAYGYSGLGDLFVFIFFGLAGVFGTY
;
A
#
# COMPACT_ATOMS: atom_id res chain seq x y z
N MET A 1 -15.43 -21.14 -5.82
CA MET A 1 -15.54 -19.90 -5.01
C MET A 1 -16.27 -18.85 -5.83
N THR A 2 -16.99 -17.92 -5.20
CA THR A 2 -17.56 -16.77 -5.93
C THR A 2 -16.43 -15.82 -6.33
N LYS A 3 -16.59 -15.05 -7.42
CA LYS A 3 -15.61 -14.02 -7.82
C LYS A 3 -15.29 -13.05 -6.68
N LEU A 4 -16.26 -12.74 -5.84
CA LEU A 4 -16.09 -11.85 -4.69
C LEU A 4 -15.12 -12.43 -3.65
N ASN A 5 -15.24 -13.72 -3.32
CA ASN A 5 -14.36 -14.37 -2.35
C ASN A 5 -12.90 -14.37 -2.82
N SER A 6 -12.67 -14.58 -4.12
CA SER A 6 -11.33 -14.52 -4.71
C SER A 6 -10.72 -13.11 -4.60
N TRP A 7 -11.51 -12.04 -4.80
CA TRP A 7 -11.01 -10.68 -4.60
C TRP A 7 -10.72 -10.35 -3.12
N ILE A 8 -11.57 -10.79 -2.19
CA ILE A 8 -11.31 -10.63 -0.74
C ILE A 8 -10.00 -11.32 -0.35
N LYS A 9 -9.74 -12.52 -0.90
CA LYS A 9 -8.49 -13.26 -0.71
C LYS A 9 -7.30 -12.47 -1.30
N ALA A 10 -7.45 -11.89 -2.49
CA ALA A 10 -6.41 -11.07 -3.14
C ALA A 10 -6.09 -9.79 -2.35
N PHE A 11 -7.09 -9.14 -1.74
CA PHE A 11 -6.89 -7.94 -0.93
C PHE A 11 -6.13 -8.20 0.38
N ARG A 12 -6.17 -9.45 0.89
CA ARG A 12 -5.54 -9.88 2.14
C ARG A 12 -5.88 -8.96 3.32
N LEU A 13 -7.17 -8.84 3.63
CA LEU A 13 -7.67 -7.91 4.67
C LEU A 13 -6.96 -8.04 6.02
N ARG A 14 -6.40 -9.21 6.35
CA ARG A 14 -5.59 -9.45 7.55
C ARG A 14 -4.30 -8.63 7.63
N THR A 15 -3.81 -8.07 6.51
CA THR A 15 -2.62 -7.19 6.51
C THR A 15 -2.97 -5.73 6.78
N LEU A 16 -4.25 -5.34 6.70
CA LEU A 16 -4.66 -3.94 6.88
C LEU A 16 -4.45 -3.43 8.31
N PRO A 17 -4.71 -4.21 9.39
CA PRO A 17 -4.43 -3.75 10.74
C PRO A 17 -2.94 -3.40 10.96
N LEU A 18 -2.03 -4.18 10.35
CA LEU A 18 -0.60 -3.92 10.42
C LEU A 18 -0.25 -2.57 9.77
N ALA A 19 -0.75 -2.32 8.56
CA ALA A 19 -0.51 -1.05 7.86
C ALA A 19 -1.11 0.14 8.61
N MET A 20 -2.28 -0.05 9.23
CA MET A 20 -2.98 0.99 9.99
C MET A 20 -2.32 1.33 11.33
N ALA A 21 -1.44 0.48 11.86
CA ALA A 21 -0.83 0.69 13.17
C ALA A 21 -0.07 2.02 13.27
N SER A 22 0.67 2.42 12.23
CA SER A 22 1.39 3.71 12.21
C SER A 22 0.47 4.91 12.13
N ILE A 23 -0.60 4.81 11.33
CA ILE A 23 -1.60 5.87 11.20
C ILE A 23 -2.34 6.05 12.54
N ILE A 24 -2.73 4.95 13.18
CA ILE A 24 -3.37 4.98 14.50
C ILE A 24 -2.42 5.61 15.52
N MET A 25 -1.15 5.21 15.54
CA MET A 25 -0.16 5.77 16.47
C MET A 25 0.02 7.29 16.27
N GLY A 26 0.27 7.75 15.05
CA GLY A 26 0.41 9.18 14.76
C GLY A 26 -0.86 9.97 15.10
N SER A 27 -2.03 9.40 14.80
CA SER A 27 -3.33 10.01 15.15
C SER A 27 -3.50 10.15 16.66
N LEU A 28 -3.18 9.11 17.44
CA LEU A 28 -3.31 9.14 18.89
C LEU A 28 -2.36 10.17 19.53
N LEU A 29 -1.14 10.30 19.01
CA LEU A 29 -0.20 11.34 19.45
C LEU A 29 -0.75 12.75 19.16
N ALA A 30 -1.29 12.98 17.96
CA ALA A 30 -1.85 14.29 17.61
C ALA A 30 -3.12 14.62 18.41
N ILE A 31 -3.92 13.60 18.75
CA ILE A 31 -5.09 13.74 19.61
C ILE A 31 -4.65 14.11 21.03
N HIS A 32 -3.64 13.41 21.56
CA HIS A 32 -3.07 13.69 22.87
C HIS A 32 -2.54 15.13 22.98
N ASP A 33 -1.86 15.62 21.94
CA ASP A 33 -1.28 16.96 21.91
C ASP A 33 -2.26 18.07 21.46
N GLY A 34 -3.50 17.70 21.10
CA GLY A 34 -4.52 18.65 20.65
C GLY A 34 -4.28 19.26 19.26
N THR A 35 -3.35 18.70 18.48
CA THR A 35 -2.98 19.17 17.12
C THR A 35 -3.68 18.42 15.99
N TYR A 36 -4.53 17.45 16.33
CA TYR A 36 -5.18 16.56 15.37
C TYR A 36 -6.08 17.27 14.36
N ARG A 37 -6.19 16.66 13.17
CA ARG A 37 -7.12 17.07 12.11
C ARG A 37 -7.83 15.84 11.56
N TRP A 38 -9.13 15.71 11.85
CA TRP A 38 -9.93 14.53 11.44
C TRP A 38 -9.84 14.21 9.96
N MET A 39 -9.86 15.23 9.10
CA MET A 39 -9.74 15.04 7.66
C MET A 39 -8.39 14.42 7.26
N VAL A 40 -7.30 14.82 7.91
CA VAL A 40 -5.96 14.26 7.67
C VAL A 40 -5.93 12.81 8.15
N ILE A 41 -6.43 12.52 9.35
CA ILE A 41 -6.49 11.16 9.91
C ILE A 41 -7.26 10.21 8.99
N ILE A 42 -8.45 10.60 8.55
CA ILE A 42 -9.31 9.78 7.69
C ILE A 42 -8.64 9.56 6.33
N LEU A 43 -8.11 10.62 5.70
CA LEU A 43 -7.45 10.49 4.40
C LEU A 43 -6.14 9.69 4.48
N ALA A 44 -5.39 9.80 5.58
CA ALA A 44 -4.19 9.01 5.84
C ALA A 44 -4.54 7.52 5.99
N ALA A 45 -5.61 7.21 6.72
CA ALA A 45 -6.13 5.84 6.84
C ALA A 45 -6.54 5.26 5.48
N VAL A 46 -7.33 6.02 4.70
CA VAL A 46 -7.77 5.61 3.36
C VAL A 46 -6.59 5.38 2.43
N THR A 47 -5.64 6.33 2.37
CA THR A 47 -4.44 6.23 1.53
C THR A 47 -3.60 5.01 1.92
N THR A 48 -3.42 4.76 3.21
CA THR A 48 -2.65 3.61 3.72
C THR A 48 -3.31 2.28 3.37
N ILE A 49 -4.64 2.18 3.50
CA ILE A 49 -5.37 0.97 3.11
C ILE A 49 -5.24 0.73 1.60
N LEU A 50 -5.39 1.77 0.77
CA LEU A 50 -5.25 1.67 -0.68
C LEU A 50 -3.84 1.22 -1.09
N LEU A 51 -2.79 1.78 -0.47
CA LEU A 51 -1.40 1.39 -0.70
C LEU A 51 -1.14 -0.06 -0.25
N GLN A 52 -1.69 -0.48 0.89
CA GLN A 52 -1.53 -1.85 1.38
C GLN A 52 -2.21 -2.86 0.44
N VAL A 53 -3.43 -2.54 -0.03
CA VAL A 53 -4.14 -3.37 -1.01
C VAL A 53 -3.37 -3.38 -2.35
N LEU A 54 -2.88 -2.23 -2.81
CA LEU A 54 -2.05 -2.14 -4.01
C LEU A 54 -0.84 -3.08 -3.92
N SER A 55 -0.10 -3.04 -2.81
CA SER A 55 1.05 -3.94 -2.59
C SER A 55 0.62 -5.41 -2.63
N ASN A 56 -0.50 -5.77 -1.99
CA ASN A 56 -1.00 -7.15 -2.02
C ASN A 56 -1.34 -7.65 -3.43
N LEU A 57 -2.00 -6.81 -4.23
CA LEU A 57 -2.37 -7.13 -5.62
C LEU A 57 -1.14 -7.17 -6.54
N ALA A 58 -0.22 -6.22 -6.37
CA ALA A 58 1.04 -6.19 -7.11
C ALA A 58 1.87 -7.45 -6.82
N ASN A 59 1.87 -7.91 -5.57
CA ASN A 59 2.55 -9.14 -5.16
C ASN A 59 1.94 -10.39 -5.80
N ASP A 60 0.61 -10.53 -5.81
CA ASP A 60 -0.06 -11.67 -6.47
C ASP A 60 0.24 -11.68 -8.00
N TYR A 61 0.26 -10.50 -8.63
CA TYR A 61 0.62 -10.37 -10.05
C TYR A 61 2.11 -10.64 -10.33
N GLY A 62 3.01 -10.07 -9.52
CA GLY A 62 4.45 -10.20 -9.73
C GLY A 62 4.95 -11.63 -9.49
N ASP A 63 4.47 -12.28 -8.43
CA ASP A 63 4.84 -13.65 -8.07
C ASP A 63 4.38 -14.65 -9.14
N SER A 64 3.18 -14.47 -9.68
CA SER A 64 2.63 -15.32 -10.75
C SER A 64 3.37 -15.15 -12.09
N VAL A 65 3.73 -13.93 -12.48
CA VAL A 65 4.49 -13.67 -13.71
C VAL A 65 5.93 -14.21 -13.61
N LYS A 66 6.53 -14.22 -12.41
CA LYS A 66 7.90 -14.73 -12.18
C LYS A 66 7.98 -16.24 -12.02
N GLY A 67 6.85 -16.94 -11.83
CA GLY A 67 6.83 -18.37 -11.52
C GLY A 67 7.32 -18.70 -10.10
N THR A 68 7.44 -17.71 -9.21
CA THR A 68 7.76 -17.92 -7.78
C THR A 68 6.65 -18.69 -7.08
N ASP A 69 5.43 -18.60 -7.61
CA ASP A 69 4.26 -19.34 -7.18
C ASP A 69 4.21 -20.72 -7.87
N ASN A 70 4.85 -21.72 -7.26
CA ASN A 70 4.85 -23.11 -7.71
C ASN A 70 4.06 -24.04 -6.76
N GLU A 71 3.90 -25.32 -7.13
CA GLU A 71 3.15 -26.31 -6.33
C GLU A 71 3.75 -26.58 -4.95
N GLY A 72 5.04 -26.24 -4.75
CA GLY A 72 5.76 -26.41 -3.47
C GLY A 72 5.59 -25.26 -2.47
N ARG A 73 4.69 -24.29 -2.74
CA ARG A 73 4.50 -23.12 -1.86
C ARG A 73 3.81 -23.50 -0.55
N LEU A 74 4.45 -23.20 0.58
CA LEU A 74 3.91 -23.41 1.94
C LEU A 74 2.79 -22.43 2.34
N GLY A 75 2.68 -21.29 1.65
CA GLY A 75 1.65 -20.27 1.91
C GLY A 75 0.33 -20.51 1.17
N PRO A 76 -0.75 -19.78 1.51
CA PRO A 76 -2.04 -19.93 0.83
C PRO A 76 -1.91 -19.69 -0.68
N THR A 77 -2.60 -20.50 -1.48
CA THR A 77 -2.60 -20.42 -2.94
C THR A 77 -2.97 -19.01 -3.39
N ARG A 78 -2.12 -18.42 -4.22
CA ARG A 78 -2.34 -17.08 -4.78
C ARG A 78 -3.50 -17.09 -5.77
N THR A 79 -4.20 -15.97 -5.90
CA THR A 79 -5.46 -15.93 -6.67
C THR A 79 -5.21 -15.98 -8.16
N VAL A 80 -4.07 -15.44 -8.63
CA VAL A 80 -3.66 -15.56 -10.03
C VAL A 80 -3.10 -16.94 -10.33
N GLN A 81 -2.26 -17.48 -9.44
CA GLN A 81 -1.70 -18.83 -9.55
C GLN A 81 -2.80 -19.90 -9.61
N GLY A 82 -3.80 -19.81 -8.73
CA GLY A 82 -4.92 -20.75 -8.67
C GLY A 82 -5.95 -20.60 -9.81
N GLY A 83 -5.73 -19.69 -10.77
CA GLY A 83 -6.64 -19.42 -11.88
C GLY A 83 -7.95 -18.72 -11.47
N GLU A 84 -8.10 -18.33 -10.21
CA GLU A 84 -9.31 -17.67 -9.69
C GLU A 84 -9.49 -16.25 -10.28
N ILE A 85 -8.37 -15.56 -10.52
CA ILE A 85 -8.32 -14.22 -11.13
C ILE A 85 -7.32 -14.26 -12.29
N SER A 86 -7.73 -13.80 -13.48
CA SER A 86 -6.81 -13.77 -14.61
C SER A 86 -5.73 -12.69 -14.46
N HIS A 87 -4.56 -12.91 -15.07
CA HIS A 87 -3.47 -11.93 -15.15
C HIS A 87 -3.95 -10.54 -15.64
N LYS A 88 -4.84 -10.50 -16.64
CA LYS A 88 -5.39 -9.24 -17.19
C LYS A 88 -6.23 -8.50 -16.15
N GLN A 89 -7.07 -9.22 -15.39
CA GLN A 89 -7.88 -8.64 -14.32
C GLN A 89 -7.02 -8.11 -13.18
N MET A 90 -6.03 -8.90 -12.74
CA MET A 90 -5.13 -8.49 -11.66
C MET A 90 -4.31 -7.25 -12.05
N LYS A 91 -3.76 -7.22 -13.28
CA LYS A 91 -3.05 -6.04 -13.81
C LYS A 91 -3.94 -4.79 -13.82
N LYS A 92 -5.21 -4.92 -14.23
CA LYS A 92 -6.18 -3.82 -14.20
C LYS A 92 -6.44 -3.35 -12.77
N ALA A 93 -6.56 -4.26 -11.81
CA ALA A 93 -6.76 -3.92 -10.41
C ALA A 93 -5.55 -3.18 -9.81
N VAL A 94 -4.32 -3.61 -10.12
CA VAL A 94 -3.09 -2.88 -9.74
C VAL A 94 -3.11 -1.44 -10.26
N ILE A 95 -3.48 -1.23 -11.52
CA ILE A 95 -3.58 0.12 -12.10
C ILE A 95 -4.65 0.96 -11.37
N ILE A 96 -5.84 0.39 -11.12
CA ILE A 96 -6.92 1.09 -10.43
C ILE A 96 -6.48 1.50 -9.02
N PHE A 97 -5.91 0.58 -8.24
CA PHE A 97 -5.49 0.87 -6.87
C PHE A 97 -4.28 1.82 -6.81
N ALA A 98 -3.39 1.80 -7.79
CA ALA A 98 -2.33 2.80 -7.92
C ALA A 98 -2.90 4.21 -8.16
N SER A 99 -3.86 4.33 -9.07
CA SER A 99 -4.54 5.60 -9.33
C SER A 99 -5.33 6.09 -8.11
N LEU A 100 -6.06 5.20 -7.42
CA LEU A 100 -6.79 5.56 -6.19
C LEU A 100 -5.84 5.98 -5.07
N SER A 101 -4.70 5.29 -4.91
CA SER A 101 -3.67 5.66 -3.93
C SER A 101 -3.08 7.03 -4.24
N LEU A 102 -2.83 7.33 -5.52
CA LEU A 102 -2.33 8.65 -5.95
C LEU A 102 -3.36 9.75 -5.68
N LEU A 103 -4.62 9.55 -6.06
CA LEU A 103 -5.68 10.54 -5.89
C LEU A 103 -5.96 10.81 -4.40
N SER A 104 -6.06 9.76 -3.59
CA SER A 104 -6.23 9.89 -2.13
C SER A 104 -5.02 10.55 -1.47
N GLY A 105 -3.80 10.18 -1.88
CA GLY A 105 -2.57 10.81 -1.40
C GLY A 105 -2.50 12.30 -1.75
N VAL A 106 -2.81 12.69 -3.00
CA VAL A 106 -2.87 14.12 -3.39
C VAL A 106 -3.91 14.87 -2.54
N TRP A 107 -5.08 14.28 -2.31
CA TRP A 107 -6.09 14.88 -1.46
C TRP A 107 -5.64 15.01 0.00
N LEU A 108 -4.97 13.99 0.54
CA LEU A 108 -4.35 14.04 1.86
C LEU A 108 -3.36 15.19 1.97
N LEU A 109 -2.47 15.37 0.98
CA LEU A 109 -1.47 16.44 0.99
C LEU A 109 -2.11 17.82 0.90
N TYR A 110 -3.13 17.98 0.06
CA TYR A 110 -3.90 19.22 0.01
C TYR A 110 -4.57 19.51 1.36
N ALA A 111 -5.19 18.51 1.98
CA ALA A 111 -5.79 18.66 3.31
C ALA A 111 -4.75 19.01 4.36
N ALA A 112 -3.58 18.34 4.38
CA ALA A 112 -2.55 18.53 5.38
C ALA A 112 -1.83 19.89 5.25
N PHE A 113 -1.41 20.25 4.04
CA PHE A 113 -0.49 21.37 3.80
C PHE A 113 -1.14 22.62 3.19
N GLY A 114 -2.33 22.51 2.60
CA GLY A 114 -3.01 23.63 1.94
C GLY A 114 -2.10 24.30 0.90
N GLU A 115 -1.85 25.60 1.07
CA GLU A 115 -1.00 26.39 0.16
C GLU A 115 0.52 26.22 0.38
N LYS A 116 0.95 25.41 1.36
CA LYS A 116 2.39 25.14 1.61
C LYS A 116 2.97 24.17 0.57
N ILE A 117 3.08 24.63 -0.67
CA ILE A 117 3.49 23.83 -1.84
C ILE A 117 4.88 23.21 -1.63
N GLY A 118 5.83 23.92 -1.03
CA GLY A 118 7.20 23.40 -0.82
C GLY A 118 7.23 22.10 -0.02
N THR A 119 6.56 22.06 1.14
CA THR A 119 6.46 20.84 1.96
C THR A 119 5.60 19.78 1.29
N ALA A 120 4.49 20.18 0.66
CA ALA A 120 3.62 19.25 -0.06
C ALA A 120 4.36 18.51 -1.19
N LEU A 121 5.29 19.17 -1.89
CA LEU A 121 6.08 18.54 -2.96
C LEU A 121 7.00 17.43 -2.43
N VAL A 122 7.64 17.62 -1.28
CA VAL A 122 8.48 16.58 -0.66
C VAL A 122 7.64 15.34 -0.36
N PHE A 123 6.49 15.52 0.30
CA PHE A 123 5.60 14.42 0.61
C PHE A 123 4.92 13.81 -0.63
N PHE A 124 4.71 14.60 -1.68
CA PHE A 124 4.21 14.11 -2.97
C PHE A 124 5.21 13.13 -3.60
N PHE A 125 6.50 13.49 -3.66
CA PHE A 125 7.53 12.57 -4.15
C PHE A 125 7.70 11.35 -3.24
N LEU A 126 7.56 11.49 -1.91
CA LEU A 126 7.52 10.34 -0.99
C LEU A 126 6.32 9.42 -1.28
N GLY A 127 5.14 9.98 -1.56
CA GLY A 127 3.95 9.21 -1.95
C GLY A 127 4.14 8.47 -3.27
N LEU A 128 4.73 9.12 -4.29
CA LEU A 128 5.11 8.46 -5.54
C LEU A 128 6.13 7.34 -5.30
N ALA A 129 7.10 7.57 -4.42
CA ALA A 129 8.06 6.55 -4.03
C ALA A 129 7.39 5.37 -3.32
N ALA A 130 6.39 5.61 -2.47
CA ALA A 130 5.61 4.56 -1.80
C ALA A 130 4.78 3.71 -2.79
N ILE A 131 4.13 4.34 -3.78
CA ILE A 131 3.44 3.62 -4.86
C ILE A 131 4.43 2.79 -5.68
N ALA A 132 5.56 3.39 -6.06
CA ALA A 132 6.60 2.70 -6.81
C ALA A 132 7.18 1.52 -6.01
N ALA A 133 7.38 1.70 -4.69
CA ALA A 133 7.83 0.68 -3.76
C ALA A 133 6.82 -0.49 -3.71
N ALA A 134 5.54 -0.18 -3.48
CA ALA A 134 4.47 -1.19 -3.45
C ALA A 134 4.41 -2.07 -4.71
N ILE A 135 4.69 -1.49 -5.88
CA ILE A 135 4.72 -2.20 -7.17
C ILE A 135 6.05 -2.95 -7.38
N LYS A 136 7.19 -2.26 -7.21
CA LYS A 136 8.54 -2.82 -7.44
C LYS A 136 8.98 -3.81 -6.37
N TYR A 137 8.22 -3.99 -5.29
CA TYR A 137 8.48 -5.02 -4.29
C TYR A 137 8.57 -6.41 -4.94
N THR A 138 7.71 -6.68 -5.93
CA THR A 138 7.64 -7.98 -6.64
C THR A 138 7.69 -7.85 -8.16
N ILE A 139 7.20 -6.75 -8.74
CA ILE A 139 7.12 -6.59 -10.20
C ILE A 139 8.43 -6.02 -10.76
N GLY A 140 9.00 -6.72 -11.75
CA GLY A 140 10.19 -6.30 -12.49
C GLY A 140 11.46 -7.11 -12.20
N LYS A 141 12.48 -6.93 -13.04
CA LYS A 141 13.75 -7.68 -12.99
C LYS A 141 14.56 -7.43 -11.71
N ASN A 142 14.43 -6.23 -11.11
CA ASN A 142 15.15 -5.81 -9.89
C ASN A 142 14.18 -5.58 -8.72
N ALA A 143 13.30 -6.54 -8.47
CA ALA A 143 12.31 -6.39 -7.41
C ALA A 143 12.97 -6.51 -6.02
N TYR A 144 12.94 -5.43 -5.25
CA TYR A 144 13.76 -5.31 -4.04
C TYR A 144 13.25 -6.15 -2.87
N GLY A 145 12.02 -6.68 -2.93
CA GLY A 145 11.51 -7.65 -1.96
C GLY A 145 12.35 -8.93 -1.89
N TYR A 146 13.12 -9.22 -2.95
CA TYR A 146 14.07 -10.34 -3.01
C TYR A 146 15.53 -9.91 -2.80
N SER A 147 15.78 -8.63 -2.53
CA SER A 147 17.12 -8.06 -2.32
C SER A 147 17.42 -7.81 -0.83
N GLY A 148 16.57 -8.29 0.09
CA GLY A 148 16.76 -8.13 1.54
C GLY A 148 16.44 -6.73 2.09
N LEU A 149 15.99 -5.79 1.24
CA LEU A 149 15.68 -4.41 1.64
C LEU A 149 14.22 -4.19 2.07
N GLY A 150 13.38 -5.23 2.00
CA GLY A 150 11.95 -5.15 2.28
C GLY A 150 11.64 -4.52 3.64
N ASP A 151 12.27 -5.03 4.70
CA ASP A 151 12.03 -4.59 6.08
C ASP A 151 12.40 -3.12 6.30
N LEU A 152 13.51 -2.67 5.68
CA LEU A 152 13.93 -1.27 5.73
C LEU A 152 12.88 -0.35 5.10
N PHE A 153 12.38 -0.70 3.91
CA PHE A 153 11.35 0.09 3.24
C PHE A 153 10.02 0.09 3.99
N VAL A 154 9.63 -1.05 4.58
CA VAL A 154 8.44 -1.13 5.43
C VAL A 154 8.60 -0.23 6.66
N PHE A 155 9.75 -0.28 7.33
CA PHE A 155 10.03 0.58 8.48
C PHE A 155 9.99 2.08 8.13
N ILE A 156 10.54 2.47 6.98
CA ILE A 156 10.53 3.87 6.54
C ILE A 156 9.11 4.33 6.17
N PHE A 157 8.41 3.62 5.29
CA PHE A 157 7.13 4.08 4.74
C PHE A 157 5.94 3.79 5.63
N PHE A 158 5.87 2.58 6.21
CA PHE A 158 4.77 2.15 7.07
C PHE A 158 5.08 2.30 8.56
N GLY A 159 6.29 2.74 8.92
CA GLY A 159 6.67 3.11 10.29
C GLY A 159 6.85 4.62 10.42
N LEU A 160 8.06 5.13 10.15
CA LEU A 160 8.45 6.52 10.39
C LEU A 160 7.56 7.52 9.62
N ALA A 161 7.48 7.39 8.30
CA ALA A 161 6.70 8.30 7.47
C ALA A 161 5.20 8.24 7.79
N GLY A 162 4.67 7.05 8.11
CA GLY A 162 3.27 6.87 8.51
C GLY A 162 2.95 7.57 9.83
N VAL A 163 3.79 7.40 10.86
CA VAL A 163 3.59 8.03 12.17
C VAL A 163 3.81 9.54 12.08
N PHE A 164 4.97 9.99 11.61
CA PHE A 164 5.31 11.42 11.54
C PHE A 164 4.50 12.19 10.49
N GLY A 165 4.02 11.54 9.44
CA GLY A 165 3.17 12.18 8.44
C GLY A 165 1.72 12.34 8.88
N THR A 166 1.26 11.53 9.84
CA THR A 166 -0.10 11.61 10.38
C THR A 166 -0.19 12.52 11.61
N TYR A 167 0.87 12.56 12.43
CA TYR A 167 1.02 13.48 13.56
C TYR A 167 1.15 14.93 13.10
#